data_AF-A0AAD5RNM1-F1
#
_entry.id   AF-A0AAD5RNM1-F1
#
_cell.length_a   1.000
_cell.length_b   1.000
_cell.length_c   1.000
_cell.angle_alpha   90.00
_cell.angle_beta   90.00
_cell.angle_gamma   90.00
#
_symmetry.space_group_name_H-M   'P 1'
#
loop_
_entity.id
_entity.type
_entity.pdbx_description
1 polymer ?
#
loop_
_entity_poly.entity_id
_entity_poly.type
_entity_poly.pdbx_seq_one_letter_code
_entity_poly.pdbx_strand_id
1 'polypeptide(L)'
;MWSPIAKDRTLKAAEAAGLPRNPVLHTEPEAAALATLRDKADDDTLRVASHLLSAMLAVDLISYRIRRIYPLAIDECAIGDGGLCGSIWQDIAFENMMVGIIGEAEMKRMKPINKRRMMKSFETIKRGFDGKDREFMVDLRDVEPNESMGIYDDFMLLKLSHLRTIFDLVCDQIDRLVTQQINDARTGGNVIKAILLVGGFGMNKYLHGYLAKSYHNERIRVIQVDGAWSAIARGACMWGLEQCENGIPPSLRDSDLFDLKNDRGTVASRISKYSYGFLMQHPFDANIHHMDELVTDKYSGITYATNQMTWILKRGESVDTGRRLLQTVFHTVEKYCPRQSFSTAVYYSEKDNPPQRLADGPHQLCEVSYTISDSQVRLSPLYPCKMGLGDVRDLDFDLYLIPGNAMLEFQVKYQNVTMAQTKAKYVEDF
;
A
#
# COMPACT_ATOMS: atom_id res chain seq x y z
N MET A 1 -2.08 -5.31 0.12
CA MET A 1 -1.14 -4.16 0.18
C MET A 1 0.14 -4.54 0.90
N TRP A 2 1.30 -4.09 0.40
CA TRP A 2 2.61 -4.48 0.91
C TRP A 2 2.93 -3.88 2.28
N SER A 3 3.46 -4.71 3.17
CA SER A 3 4.02 -4.25 4.45
C SER A 3 5.25 -3.37 4.23
N PRO A 4 5.64 -2.56 5.22
CA PRO A 4 6.84 -1.75 5.12
C PRO A 4 8.11 -2.58 4.84
N ILE A 5 8.25 -3.75 5.48
CA ILE A 5 9.36 -4.68 5.21
C ILE A 5 9.34 -5.22 3.79
N ALA A 6 8.17 -5.57 3.25
CA ALA A 6 8.08 -6.07 1.88
C ALA A 6 8.66 -5.03 0.89
N LYS A 7 8.37 -3.75 1.10
CA LYS A 7 8.93 -2.64 0.31
C LYS A 7 10.45 -2.54 0.43
N ASP A 8 11.00 -2.62 1.65
CA ASP A 8 12.45 -2.61 1.87
C ASP A 8 13.16 -3.81 1.22
N ARG A 9 12.61 -5.02 1.38
CA ARG A 9 13.12 -6.24 0.73
C ARG A 9 13.12 -6.12 -0.80
N THR A 10 12.09 -5.51 -1.39
CA THR A 10 12.05 -5.26 -2.83
C THR A 10 13.13 -4.28 -3.29
N LEU A 11 13.41 -3.22 -2.52
CA LEU A 11 14.50 -2.29 -2.83
C LEU A 11 15.87 -2.99 -2.76
N LYS A 12 16.11 -3.78 -1.71
CA LYS A 12 17.34 -4.58 -1.58
C LYS A 12 17.50 -5.58 -2.73
N ALA A 13 16.40 -6.20 -3.17
CA ALA A 13 16.43 -7.09 -4.34
C ALA A 13 16.76 -6.33 -5.64
N ALA A 14 16.23 -5.12 -5.82
CA ALA A 14 16.56 -4.25 -6.95
C ALA A 14 18.05 -3.87 -6.98
N GLU A 15 18.60 -3.52 -5.82
CA GLU A 15 20.04 -3.23 -5.66
C GLU A 15 20.90 -4.45 -5.98
N ALA A 16 20.55 -5.62 -5.45
CA ALA A 16 21.25 -6.88 -5.72
C ALA A 16 21.20 -7.29 -7.20
N ALA A 17 20.14 -6.91 -7.92
CA ALA A 17 20.01 -7.12 -9.36
C ALA A 17 20.82 -6.11 -10.22
N GLY A 18 21.49 -5.14 -9.61
CA GLY A 18 22.30 -4.14 -10.32
C GLY A 18 21.49 -3.00 -10.95
N LEU A 19 20.25 -2.75 -10.50
CA LEU A 19 19.49 -1.59 -10.93
C LEU A 19 20.16 -0.27 -10.49
N PRO A 20 19.92 0.86 -11.19
CA PRO A 20 20.52 2.14 -10.86
C PRO A 20 20.30 2.56 -9.40
N ARG A 21 21.23 3.37 -8.87
CA ARG A 21 21.16 3.86 -7.48
C ARG A 21 19.85 4.62 -7.25
N ASN A 22 19.20 4.33 -6.12
CA ASN A 22 17.92 4.91 -5.66
C ASN A 22 16.69 4.54 -6.51
N PRO A 23 16.34 3.24 -6.64
CA PRO A 23 15.08 2.85 -7.27
C PRO A 23 13.88 3.47 -6.53
N VAL A 24 12.88 3.92 -7.29
CA VAL A 24 11.63 4.44 -6.74
C VAL A 24 10.55 3.38 -6.87
N LEU A 25 9.90 3.07 -5.75
CA LEU A 25 8.73 2.21 -5.74
C LEU A 25 7.50 2.99 -6.20
N HIS A 26 6.76 2.40 -7.13
CA HIS A 26 5.45 2.86 -7.55
C HIS A 26 4.44 1.78 -7.20
N THR A 27 3.26 2.16 -6.71
CA THR A 27 2.27 1.15 -6.33
C THR A 27 1.64 0.55 -7.58
N GLU A 28 1.29 -0.73 -7.50
CA GLU A 28 0.69 -1.43 -8.61
C GLU A 28 -0.68 -0.86 -9.04
N PRO A 29 -1.63 -0.54 -8.14
CA PRO A 29 -2.90 0.01 -8.57
C PRO A 29 -2.78 1.42 -9.16
N GLU A 30 -1.81 2.25 -8.72
CA GLU A 30 -1.53 3.53 -9.36
C GLU A 30 -0.98 3.35 -10.76
N ALA A 31 -0.06 2.38 -10.94
CA ALA A 31 0.52 2.09 -12.26
C ALA A 31 -0.57 1.56 -13.20
N ALA A 32 -1.41 0.65 -12.71
CA ALA A 32 -2.57 0.17 -13.42
C ALA A 32 -3.51 1.32 -13.82
N ALA A 33 -3.89 2.19 -12.88
CA ALA A 33 -4.73 3.36 -13.16
C ALA A 33 -4.09 4.26 -14.23
N LEU A 34 -2.79 4.53 -14.14
CA LEU A 34 -2.07 5.36 -15.11
C LEU A 34 -2.13 4.80 -16.54
N ALA A 35 -1.85 3.51 -16.73
CA ALA A 35 -1.91 2.89 -18.04
C ALA A 35 -3.35 2.85 -18.59
N THR A 36 -4.28 2.35 -17.78
CA THR A 36 -5.66 2.09 -18.19
C THR A 36 -6.46 3.37 -18.45
N LEU A 37 -6.29 4.41 -17.63
CA LEU A 37 -6.99 5.69 -17.81
C LEU A 37 -6.48 6.44 -19.03
N ARG A 38 -5.19 6.33 -19.32
CA ARG A 38 -4.62 6.92 -20.53
C ARG A 38 -5.11 6.20 -21.79
N ASP A 39 -5.19 4.87 -21.75
CA ASP A 39 -5.76 4.06 -22.85
C ASP A 39 -7.25 4.39 -23.09
N LYS A 40 -7.92 5.03 -22.12
CA LYS A 40 -9.33 5.41 -22.16
C LYS A 40 -9.57 6.93 -22.07
N ALA A 41 -8.57 7.75 -22.40
CA ALA A 41 -8.67 9.20 -22.25
C ALA A 41 -9.81 9.85 -23.09
N ASP A 42 -10.15 9.21 -24.21
CA ASP A 42 -11.23 9.65 -25.12
C ASP A 42 -12.62 9.12 -24.70
N ASP A 43 -12.68 8.28 -23.67
CA ASP A 43 -13.95 7.77 -23.16
C ASP A 43 -14.57 8.82 -22.22
N ASP A 44 -15.53 9.57 -22.74
CA ASP A 44 -16.28 10.60 -21.99
C ASP A 44 -16.89 10.09 -20.69
N THR A 45 -17.15 8.79 -20.62
CA THR A 45 -17.77 8.17 -19.46
C THR A 45 -16.81 7.95 -18.28
N LEU A 46 -15.50 8.11 -18.51
CA LEU A 46 -14.44 8.03 -17.51
C LEU A 46 -13.90 9.42 -17.11
N ARG A 47 -14.52 10.50 -17.60
CA ARG A 47 -14.15 11.87 -17.26
C ARG A 47 -14.57 12.24 -15.82
N VAL A 48 -13.97 13.34 -15.37
CA VAL A 48 -13.98 13.97 -14.03
C VAL A 48 -15.19 13.63 -13.15
N ALA A 49 -14.93 13.32 -11.87
CA ALA A 49 -15.88 12.83 -10.85
C ALA A 49 -16.30 11.35 -10.98
N SER A 50 -15.52 10.57 -11.74
CA SER A 50 -15.64 9.11 -11.77
C SER A 50 -14.77 8.49 -10.68
N HIS A 51 -15.37 7.61 -9.88
CA HIS A 51 -14.70 6.84 -8.84
C HIS A 51 -14.39 5.43 -9.35
N LEU A 52 -13.11 5.04 -9.36
CA LEU A 52 -12.61 3.79 -9.92
C LEU A 52 -12.06 2.84 -8.87
N LEU A 53 -12.40 1.56 -9.00
CA LEU A 53 -11.82 0.46 -8.24
C LEU A 53 -10.84 -0.33 -9.11
N SER A 54 -9.54 -0.38 -8.77
CA SER A 54 -8.56 -1.24 -9.46
C SER A 54 -8.41 -2.56 -8.72
N ALA A 55 -8.52 -3.72 -9.39
CA ALA A 55 -8.39 -5.07 -8.79
C ALA A 55 -7.28 -5.90 -9.45
N MET A 56 -6.39 -6.53 -8.65
CA MET A 56 -5.15 -7.17 -9.12
C MET A 56 -4.99 -8.66 -8.74
N LEU A 57 -3.90 -9.28 -9.24
CA LEU A 57 -3.57 -10.72 -9.17
C LEU A 57 -3.46 -11.29 -7.74
N ALA A 58 -3.16 -10.42 -6.77
CA ALA A 58 -3.61 -10.49 -5.38
C ALA A 58 -4.57 -9.31 -5.24
N VAL A 59 -5.78 -9.52 -4.71
CA VAL A 59 -6.88 -8.57 -4.86
C VAL A 59 -6.61 -7.38 -3.94
N ASP A 60 -5.76 -6.47 -4.38
CA ASP A 60 -5.60 -5.13 -3.83
C ASP A 60 -6.65 -4.25 -4.49
N LEU A 61 -7.52 -3.69 -3.66
CA LEU A 61 -8.63 -2.82 -4.03
C LEU A 61 -8.35 -1.42 -3.54
N ILE A 62 -8.50 -0.45 -4.44
CA ILE A 62 -8.36 0.96 -4.09
C ILE A 62 -9.35 1.78 -4.89
N SER A 63 -9.93 2.77 -4.22
CA SER A 63 -10.91 3.68 -4.80
C SER A 63 -10.27 5.02 -5.09
N TYR A 64 -10.28 5.42 -6.36
CA TYR A 64 -9.74 6.70 -6.81
C TYR A 64 -10.84 7.63 -7.32
N ARG A 65 -10.78 8.90 -6.97
CA ARG A 65 -11.51 9.99 -7.65
C ARG A 65 -10.57 10.60 -8.67
N ILE A 66 -10.99 10.62 -9.93
CA ILE A 66 -10.21 11.26 -11.00
C ILE A 66 -10.39 12.79 -10.92
N ARG A 67 -9.29 13.52 -10.66
CA ARG A 67 -9.26 14.99 -10.75
C ARG A 67 -9.10 15.44 -12.21
N ARG A 68 -8.13 14.83 -12.92
CA ARG A 68 -7.82 15.09 -14.34
C ARG A 68 -7.17 13.85 -14.96
N ILE A 69 -7.36 13.64 -16.26
CA ILE A 69 -6.81 12.48 -16.99
C ILE A 69 -5.39 12.77 -17.50
N TYR A 70 -5.07 14.03 -17.82
CA TYR A 70 -3.76 14.40 -18.34
C TYR A 70 -3.28 15.79 -17.85
N PRO A 71 -2.09 15.89 -17.23
CA PRO A 71 -1.37 14.78 -16.60
C PRO A 71 -2.27 14.11 -15.55
N LEU A 72 -2.21 12.78 -15.41
CA LEU A 72 -3.14 12.06 -14.54
C LEU A 72 -2.99 12.56 -13.09
N ALA A 73 -4.11 12.95 -12.48
CA ALA A 73 -4.17 13.23 -11.04
C ALA A 73 -5.41 12.58 -10.43
N ILE A 74 -5.18 11.77 -9.41
CA ILE A 74 -6.23 11.01 -8.71
C ILE A 74 -6.14 11.19 -7.20
N ASP A 75 -7.28 11.11 -6.52
CA ASP A 75 -7.36 11.09 -5.06
C ASP A 75 -7.81 9.74 -4.56
N GLU A 76 -7.15 9.20 -3.55
CA GLU A 76 -7.69 8.08 -2.80
C GLU A 76 -8.96 8.51 -2.05
N CYS A 77 -10.00 7.70 -2.15
CA CYS A 77 -11.33 8.00 -1.60
C CYS A 77 -11.66 7.19 -0.35
N ALA A 78 -10.92 6.12 -0.13
CA ALA A 78 -11.04 5.21 0.99
C ALA A 78 -9.68 4.52 1.19
N ILE A 79 -9.43 4.01 2.39
CA ILE A 79 -8.27 3.15 2.65
C ILE A 79 -8.42 1.92 1.73
N GLY A 80 -7.35 1.57 1.01
CA GLY A 80 -7.37 0.38 0.16
C GLY A 80 -7.43 -0.90 0.99
N ASP A 81 -8.26 -1.84 0.57
CA ASP A 81 -8.38 -3.16 1.16
C ASP A 81 -7.73 -4.24 0.26
N GLY A 82 -7.56 -5.44 0.77
CA GLY A 82 -7.25 -6.55 -0.09
C GLY A 82 -7.27 -7.92 0.57
N GLY A 83 -7.31 -8.95 -0.27
CA GLY A 83 -7.43 -10.32 0.19
C GLY A 83 -6.64 -11.31 -0.64
N LEU A 84 -6.34 -12.44 -0.01
CA LEU A 84 -5.82 -13.62 -0.70
C LEU A 84 -6.98 -14.30 -1.44
N CYS A 85 -7.41 -13.73 -2.57
CA CYS A 85 -8.48 -14.29 -3.41
C CYS A 85 -8.22 -14.08 -4.91
N GLY A 86 -6.96 -14.21 -5.33
CA GLY A 86 -6.55 -14.14 -6.73
C GLY A 86 -6.59 -15.49 -7.49
N SER A 87 -6.04 -15.50 -8.71
CA SER A 87 -6.05 -16.69 -9.58
C SER A 87 -5.35 -17.92 -9.01
N ILE A 88 -4.42 -17.73 -8.06
CA ILE A 88 -3.76 -18.83 -7.32
C ILE A 88 -4.79 -19.63 -6.52
N TRP A 89 -5.83 -18.98 -5.99
CA TRP A 89 -6.87 -19.68 -5.23
C TRP A 89 -7.75 -20.55 -6.11
N GLN A 90 -7.85 -20.24 -7.41
CA GLN A 90 -8.49 -21.12 -8.37
C GLN A 90 -7.63 -22.37 -8.62
N ASP A 91 -6.30 -22.23 -8.63
CA ASP A 91 -5.37 -23.36 -8.74
C ASP A 91 -5.45 -24.26 -7.51
N ILE A 92 -5.46 -23.68 -6.31
CA ILE A 92 -5.63 -24.41 -5.05
C ILE A 92 -6.98 -25.12 -5.01
N ALA A 93 -8.06 -24.42 -5.36
CA ALA A 93 -9.41 -25.00 -5.38
C ALA A 93 -9.51 -26.14 -6.40
N PHE A 94 -8.87 -26.01 -7.56
CA PHE A 94 -8.79 -27.08 -8.54
C PHE A 94 -8.00 -28.28 -8.02
N GLU A 95 -6.83 -28.08 -7.42
CA GLU A 95 -6.07 -29.18 -6.81
C GLU A 95 -6.86 -29.91 -5.72
N ASN A 96 -7.54 -29.18 -4.84
CA ASN A 96 -8.40 -29.76 -3.80
C ASN A 96 -9.59 -30.53 -4.39
N MET A 97 -10.20 -30.01 -5.45
CA MET A 97 -11.26 -30.72 -6.17
C MET A 97 -10.73 -32.01 -6.78
N MET A 98 -9.55 -32.00 -7.41
CA MET A 98 -8.92 -33.20 -7.94
C MET A 98 -8.66 -34.23 -6.82
N VAL A 99 -8.14 -33.81 -5.66
CA VAL A 99 -7.99 -34.68 -4.48
C VAL A 99 -9.33 -35.30 -4.06
N GLY A 100 -10.43 -34.55 -4.09
CA GLY A 100 -11.76 -35.07 -3.79
C GLY A 100 -12.29 -36.08 -4.82
N ILE A 101 -11.88 -35.96 -6.09
CA ILE A 101 -12.33 -36.84 -7.18
C ILE A 101 -11.50 -38.13 -7.24
N ILE A 102 -10.17 -38.02 -7.27
CA ILE A 102 -9.28 -39.19 -7.46
C ILE A 102 -8.77 -39.77 -6.13
N GLY A 103 -8.93 -39.03 -5.03
CA GLY A 103 -8.42 -39.42 -3.72
C GLY A 103 -6.99 -38.94 -3.46
N GLU A 104 -6.66 -38.74 -2.18
CA GLU A 104 -5.36 -38.22 -1.75
C GLU A 104 -4.20 -39.17 -2.08
N ALA A 105 -4.42 -40.48 -2.01
CA ALA A 105 -3.40 -41.49 -2.33
C ALA A 105 -2.99 -41.43 -3.80
N GLU A 106 -3.95 -41.31 -4.72
CA GLU A 106 -3.70 -41.22 -6.16
C GLU A 106 -2.99 -39.91 -6.51
N MET A 107 -3.45 -38.79 -5.94
CA MET A 107 -2.81 -37.48 -6.13
C MET A 107 -1.34 -37.48 -5.64
N LYS A 108 -1.03 -38.18 -4.54
CA LYS A 108 0.35 -38.33 -4.03
C LYS A 108 1.21 -39.26 -4.89
N ARG A 109 0.62 -40.30 -5.50
CA ARG A 109 1.32 -41.25 -6.37
C ARG A 109 1.62 -40.67 -7.76
N MET A 110 0.83 -39.68 -8.20
CA MET A 110 0.98 -39.02 -9.49
C MET A 110 2.40 -38.45 -9.67
N LYS A 111 3.01 -38.73 -10.82
CA LYS A 111 4.36 -38.22 -11.10
C LYS A 111 4.35 -36.68 -11.18
N PRO A 112 5.38 -35.98 -10.68
CA PRO A 112 5.44 -34.52 -10.71
C PRO A 112 5.28 -33.90 -12.11
N ILE A 113 5.75 -34.59 -13.15
CA ILE A 113 5.60 -34.13 -14.54
C ILE A 113 4.13 -34.17 -15.01
N ASN A 114 3.37 -35.18 -14.58
CA ASN A 114 1.97 -35.36 -14.94
C ASN A 114 1.09 -34.37 -14.16
N LYS A 115 1.38 -34.16 -12.86
CA LYS A 115 0.75 -33.08 -12.08
C LYS A 115 0.96 -31.72 -12.75
N ARG A 116 2.18 -31.43 -13.24
CA ARG A 116 2.46 -30.18 -13.96
C ARG A 116 1.68 -30.06 -15.27
N ARG A 117 1.46 -31.15 -16.01
CA ARG A 117 0.65 -31.18 -17.24
C ARG A 117 -0.83 -30.93 -16.95
N MET A 118 -1.36 -31.55 -15.89
CA MET A 118 -2.71 -31.31 -15.40
C MET A 118 -2.91 -29.83 -15.06
N MET A 119 -2.03 -29.25 -14.24
CA MET A 119 -2.10 -27.83 -13.86
C MET A 119 -1.96 -26.89 -15.06
N LYS A 120 -1.12 -27.23 -16.04
CA LYS A 120 -0.98 -26.45 -17.29
C LYS A 120 -2.25 -26.51 -18.15
N SER A 121 -2.92 -27.66 -18.20
CA SER A 121 -4.19 -27.83 -18.90
C SER A 121 -5.27 -26.97 -18.24
N PHE A 122 -5.35 -27.03 -16.90
CA PHE A 122 -6.26 -26.20 -16.12
C PHE A 122 -5.98 -24.69 -16.30
N GLU A 123 -4.73 -24.24 -16.30
CA GLU A 123 -4.37 -22.84 -16.56
C GLU A 123 -4.94 -22.31 -17.88
N THR A 124 -4.97 -23.15 -18.92
CA THR A 124 -5.54 -22.79 -20.23
C THR A 124 -7.06 -22.63 -20.15
N ILE A 125 -7.74 -23.55 -19.47
CA ILE A 125 -9.19 -23.48 -19.20
C ILE A 125 -9.51 -22.23 -18.37
N LYS A 126 -8.79 -22.04 -17.26
CA LYS A 126 -8.97 -20.94 -16.31
C LYS A 126 -8.90 -19.59 -17.00
N ARG A 127 -7.92 -19.38 -17.88
CA ARG A 127 -7.78 -18.13 -18.65
C ARG A 127 -8.96 -17.88 -19.60
N GLY A 128 -9.47 -18.92 -20.24
CA GLY A 128 -10.53 -18.83 -21.25
C GLY A 128 -11.95 -18.97 -20.73
N PHE A 129 -12.15 -19.29 -19.45
CA PHE A 129 -13.46 -19.58 -18.88
C PHE A 129 -14.38 -18.36 -18.88
N ASP A 130 -15.61 -18.56 -19.37
CA ASP A 130 -16.65 -17.53 -19.52
C ASP A 130 -18.01 -18.00 -19.00
N GLY A 131 -18.06 -19.14 -18.31
CA GLY A 131 -19.29 -19.68 -17.72
C GLY A 131 -20.23 -20.42 -18.68
N LYS A 132 -19.87 -20.49 -19.97
CA LYS A 132 -20.60 -21.24 -20.99
C LYS A 132 -20.24 -22.72 -20.93
N ASP A 133 -21.25 -23.53 -21.23
CA ASP A 133 -21.09 -24.97 -21.31
C ASP A 133 -20.33 -25.35 -22.58
N ARG A 134 -19.25 -26.12 -22.40
CA ARG A 134 -18.38 -26.66 -23.44
C ARG A 134 -17.57 -27.80 -22.83
N GLU A 135 -16.98 -28.61 -23.68
CA GLU A 135 -16.09 -29.67 -23.21
C GLU A 135 -14.78 -29.06 -22.69
N PHE A 136 -14.52 -29.33 -21.41
CA PHE A 136 -13.29 -28.92 -20.73
C PHE A 136 -12.51 -30.17 -20.37
N MET A 137 -11.25 -30.24 -20.76
CA MET A 137 -10.43 -31.43 -20.57
C MET A 137 -9.09 -31.08 -19.92
N VAL A 138 -8.68 -31.88 -18.94
CA VAL A 138 -7.36 -31.77 -18.30
C VAL A 138 -6.59 -33.07 -18.48
N ASP A 139 -5.28 -32.97 -18.71
CA ASP A 139 -4.38 -34.14 -18.69
C ASP A 139 -4.43 -34.78 -17.30
N LEU A 140 -4.68 -36.09 -17.25
CA LEU A 140 -4.77 -36.86 -16.02
C LEU A 140 -4.20 -38.26 -16.27
N ARG A 141 -2.89 -38.41 -16.08
CA ARG A 141 -2.15 -39.67 -16.20
C ARG A 141 -1.83 -40.26 -14.84
N ASP A 142 -1.45 -41.53 -14.81
CA ASP A 142 -1.14 -42.32 -13.61
C ASP A 142 -2.36 -42.58 -12.69
N VAL A 143 -3.57 -42.35 -13.19
CA VAL A 143 -4.86 -42.61 -12.50
C VAL A 143 -5.65 -43.62 -13.33
N GLU A 144 -6.24 -44.62 -12.67
CA GLU A 144 -7.05 -45.63 -13.35
C GLU A 144 -8.32 -45.02 -13.96
N PRO A 145 -8.75 -45.46 -15.17
CA PRO A 145 -9.98 -44.98 -15.79
C PRO A 145 -11.22 -45.17 -14.91
N ASN A 146 -12.07 -44.15 -14.88
CA ASN A 146 -13.35 -44.19 -14.17
C ASN A 146 -14.35 -43.27 -14.87
N GLU A 147 -15.07 -43.84 -15.84
CA GLU A 147 -16.02 -43.10 -16.67
C GLU A 147 -17.13 -42.43 -15.86
N SER A 148 -17.55 -43.04 -14.73
CA SER A 148 -18.58 -42.45 -13.86
C SER A 148 -18.15 -41.10 -13.26
N MET A 149 -16.84 -40.89 -13.13
CA MET A 149 -16.22 -39.65 -12.66
C MET A 149 -15.69 -38.78 -13.83
N GLY A 150 -15.88 -39.21 -15.08
CA GLY A 150 -15.38 -38.52 -16.27
C GLY A 150 -13.88 -38.70 -16.51
N ILE A 151 -13.28 -39.75 -15.94
CA ILE A 151 -11.86 -40.08 -16.08
C ILE A 151 -11.70 -41.14 -17.18
N TYR A 152 -10.90 -40.81 -18.19
CA TYR A 152 -10.51 -41.66 -19.30
C TYR A 152 -8.98 -41.79 -19.31
N ASP A 153 -8.43 -42.80 -19.99
CA ASP A 153 -7.00 -43.19 -19.98
C ASP A 153 -5.99 -42.11 -19.55
N ASP A 154 -5.88 -41.03 -20.33
CA ASP A 154 -4.89 -39.96 -20.11
C ASP A 154 -5.52 -38.60 -19.75
N PHE A 155 -6.84 -38.52 -19.55
CA PHE A 155 -7.53 -37.24 -19.36
C PHE A 155 -8.82 -37.32 -18.54
N MET A 156 -9.21 -36.19 -17.96
CA MET A 156 -10.51 -36.01 -17.31
C MET A 156 -11.34 -34.94 -18.01
N LEU A 157 -12.62 -35.26 -18.26
CA LEU A 157 -13.64 -34.29 -18.65
C LEU A 157 -14.17 -33.56 -17.41
N LEU A 158 -13.96 -32.25 -17.34
CA LEU A 158 -14.48 -31.41 -16.29
C LEU A 158 -15.92 -31.00 -16.61
N LYS A 159 -16.82 -31.23 -15.64
CA LYS A 159 -18.19 -30.73 -15.71
C LYS A 159 -18.20 -29.21 -15.57
N LEU A 160 -19.14 -28.53 -16.21
CA LEU A 160 -19.34 -27.08 -16.02
C LEU A 160 -19.53 -26.71 -14.54
N SER A 161 -20.23 -27.56 -13.77
CA SER A 161 -20.43 -27.36 -12.34
C SER A 161 -19.12 -27.33 -11.55
N HIS A 162 -18.12 -28.13 -11.92
CA HIS A 162 -16.80 -28.13 -11.28
C HIS A 162 -16.13 -26.77 -11.43
N LEU A 163 -16.12 -26.23 -12.66
CA LEU A 163 -15.53 -24.93 -12.95
C LEU A 163 -16.31 -23.80 -12.29
N ARG A 164 -17.65 -23.84 -12.31
CA ARG A 164 -18.48 -22.86 -11.61
C ARG A 164 -18.17 -22.84 -10.12
N THR A 165 -18.13 -23.99 -9.44
CA THR A 165 -17.77 -24.05 -8.02
C THR A 165 -16.42 -23.40 -7.73
N ILE A 166 -15.39 -23.68 -8.54
CA ILE A 166 -14.06 -23.07 -8.37
C ILE A 166 -14.10 -21.55 -8.58
N PHE A 167 -14.77 -21.09 -9.64
CA PHE A 167 -14.82 -19.68 -9.97
C PHE A 167 -15.70 -18.88 -9.02
N ASP A 168 -16.87 -19.39 -8.65
CA ASP A 168 -17.80 -18.76 -7.71
C ASP A 168 -17.15 -18.58 -6.34
N LEU A 169 -16.42 -19.59 -5.84
CA LEU A 169 -15.67 -19.48 -4.59
C LEU A 169 -14.75 -18.26 -4.54
N VAL A 170 -14.07 -17.96 -5.65
CA VAL A 170 -13.13 -16.83 -5.77
C VAL A 170 -13.87 -15.54 -6.08
N CYS A 171 -14.87 -15.56 -6.96
CA CYS A 171 -15.66 -14.38 -7.31
C CYS A 171 -16.44 -13.85 -6.09
N ASP A 172 -17.01 -14.73 -5.26
CA ASP A 172 -17.71 -14.35 -4.03
C ASP A 172 -16.79 -13.63 -3.03
N GLN A 173 -15.52 -14.04 -2.95
CA GLN A 173 -14.52 -13.39 -2.11
C GLN A 173 -14.19 -11.99 -2.63
N ILE A 174 -13.99 -11.87 -3.94
CA ILE A 174 -13.76 -10.57 -4.60
C ILE A 174 -14.96 -9.66 -4.41
N ASP A 175 -16.18 -10.17 -4.60
CA ASP A 175 -17.41 -9.39 -4.49
C ASP A 175 -17.60 -8.80 -3.09
N ARG A 176 -17.25 -9.55 -2.04
CA ARG A 176 -17.25 -9.03 -0.66
C ARG A 176 -16.28 -7.87 -0.48
N LEU A 177 -15.05 -7.99 -1.00
CA LEU A 177 -14.06 -6.92 -0.91
C LEU A 177 -14.50 -5.68 -1.72
N VAL A 178 -15.05 -5.88 -2.92
CA VAL A 178 -15.60 -4.81 -3.77
C VAL A 178 -16.74 -4.09 -3.05
N THR A 179 -17.66 -4.83 -2.46
CA THR A 179 -18.78 -4.29 -1.67
C THR A 179 -18.28 -3.45 -0.50
N GLN A 180 -17.29 -3.96 0.25
CA GLN A 180 -16.68 -3.23 1.36
C GLN A 180 -16.05 -1.91 0.89
N GLN A 181 -15.25 -1.97 -0.17
CA GLN A 181 -14.59 -0.77 -0.70
C GLN A 181 -15.59 0.28 -1.22
N ILE A 182 -16.71 -0.15 -1.81
CA ILE A 182 -17.80 0.74 -2.23
C ILE A 182 -18.44 1.41 -1.01
N ASN A 183 -18.69 0.66 0.06
CA ASN A 183 -19.30 1.18 1.29
C ASN A 183 -18.37 2.17 2.02
N ASP A 184 -17.07 1.87 2.08
CA ASP A 184 -16.08 2.75 2.69
C ASP A 184 -15.97 4.07 1.92
N ALA A 185 -15.97 4.01 0.59
CA ALA A 185 -16.01 5.20 -0.25
C ALA A 185 -17.30 6.01 0.00
N ARG A 186 -18.47 5.35 0.08
CA ARG A 186 -19.76 6.02 0.37
C ARG A 186 -19.77 6.70 1.74
N THR A 187 -19.18 6.08 2.75
CA THR A 187 -19.04 6.67 4.09
C THR A 187 -18.21 7.95 4.06
N GLY A 188 -17.19 8.01 3.19
CA GLY A 188 -16.41 9.22 2.89
C GLY A 188 -17.10 10.22 1.95
N GLY A 189 -18.39 10.05 1.63
CA GLY A 189 -19.14 10.94 0.72
C GLY A 189 -18.87 10.72 -0.77
N ASN A 190 -18.24 9.60 -1.15
CA ASN A 190 -17.87 9.28 -2.52
C ASN A 190 -18.83 8.26 -3.16
N VAL A 191 -19.11 8.40 -4.46
CA VAL A 191 -20.04 7.50 -5.18
C VAL A 191 -19.31 6.77 -6.30
N ILE A 192 -19.06 5.47 -6.09
CA ILE A 192 -18.43 4.60 -7.10
C ILE A 192 -19.24 4.59 -8.40
N LYS A 193 -18.57 4.82 -9.54
CA LYS A 193 -19.18 4.83 -10.89
C LYS A 193 -18.70 3.69 -11.76
N ALA A 194 -17.48 3.23 -11.53
CA ALA A 194 -16.91 2.14 -12.30
C ALA A 194 -15.94 1.29 -11.48
N ILE A 195 -15.86 0.01 -11.85
CA ILE A 195 -14.87 -0.95 -11.39
C ILE A 195 -13.98 -1.26 -12.59
N LEU A 196 -12.70 -1.05 -12.43
CA LEU A 196 -11.69 -1.31 -13.45
C LEU A 196 -10.94 -2.61 -13.11
N LEU A 197 -11.13 -3.62 -13.95
CA LEU A 197 -10.44 -4.90 -13.79
C LEU A 197 -9.07 -4.83 -14.44
N VAL A 198 -8.02 -5.11 -13.67
CA VAL A 198 -6.64 -5.09 -14.13
C VAL A 198 -5.91 -6.39 -13.80
N GLY A 199 -4.72 -6.59 -14.37
CA GLY A 199 -3.96 -7.83 -14.20
C GLY A 199 -4.54 -9.01 -14.98
N GLY A 200 -3.88 -10.17 -14.85
CA GLY A 200 -4.21 -11.36 -15.64
C GLY A 200 -5.62 -11.91 -15.37
N PHE A 201 -6.02 -12.00 -14.10
CA PHE A 201 -7.37 -12.48 -13.75
C PHE A 201 -8.45 -11.44 -14.06
N GLY A 202 -8.12 -10.15 -14.00
CA GLY A 202 -9.01 -9.07 -14.41
C GLY A 202 -9.46 -9.16 -15.87
N MET A 203 -8.77 -9.93 -16.73
CA MET A 203 -9.18 -10.20 -18.13
C MET A 203 -10.15 -11.37 -18.29
N ASN A 204 -10.44 -12.11 -17.22
CA ASN A 204 -11.32 -13.26 -17.28
C ASN A 204 -12.79 -12.82 -17.51
N LYS A 205 -13.47 -13.45 -18.47
CA LYS A 205 -14.85 -13.09 -18.85
C LYS A 205 -15.88 -13.51 -17.80
N TYR A 206 -15.63 -14.59 -17.08
CA TYR A 206 -16.50 -15.02 -15.99
C TYR A 206 -16.52 -14.00 -14.86
N LEU A 207 -15.35 -13.54 -14.41
CA LEU A 207 -15.23 -12.51 -13.37
C LEU A 207 -15.92 -11.21 -13.78
N HIS A 208 -15.71 -10.75 -15.03
CA HIS A 208 -16.39 -9.56 -15.55
C HIS A 208 -17.90 -9.72 -15.53
N GLY A 209 -18.42 -10.81 -16.08
CA GLY A 209 -19.86 -11.07 -16.11
C GLY A 209 -20.47 -11.20 -14.72
N TYR A 210 -19.75 -11.82 -13.79
CA TYR A 210 -20.15 -11.94 -12.38
C TYR A 210 -20.32 -10.55 -11.77
N LEU A 211 -19.28 -9.72 -11.77
CA LEU A 211 -19.33 -8.39 -11.13
C LEU A 211 -20.29 -7.44 -11.86
N ALA A 212 -20.34 -7.49 -13.20
CA ALA A 212 -21.25 -6.67 -13.98
C ALA A 212 -22.71 -6.97 -13.62
N LYS A 213 -23.03 -8.24 -13.34
CA LYS A 213 -24.34 -8.65 -12.85
C LYS A 213 -24.58 -8.17 -11.41
N SER A 214 -23.61 -8.37 -10.51
CA SER A 214 -23.74 -7.99 -9.09
C SER A 214 -24.05 -6.50 -8.92
N TYR A 215 -23.36 -5.62 -9.65
CA TYR A 215 -23.47 -4.17 -9.48
C TYR A 215 -24.35 -3.47 -10.53
N HIS A 216 -25.11 -4.21 -11.34
CA HIS A 216 -25.99 -3.67 -12.37
C HIS A 216 -27.01 -2.68 -11.80
N ASN A 217 -27.66 -3.04 -10.68
CA ASN A 217 -28.71 -2.23 -10.05
C ASN A 217 -28.17 -0.92 -9.45
N GLU A 218 -26.90 -0.92 -9.05
CA GLU A 218 -26.20 0.25 -8.53
C GLU A 218 -25.67 1.16 -9.64
N ARG A 219 -25.85 0.75 -10.91
CA ARG A 219 -25.37 1.44 -12.12
C ARG A 219 -23.85 1.64 -12.11
N ILE A 220 -23.12 0.72 -11.49
CA ILE A 220 -21.65 0.70 -11.51
C ILE A 220 -21.21 -0.12 -12.71
N ARG A 221 -20.36 0.48 -13.55
CA ARG A 221 -19.87 -0.18 -14.76
C ARG A 221 -18.62 -0.99 -14.48
N VAL A 222 -18.57 -2.23 -14.93
CA VAL A 222 -17.37 -3.06 -14.84
C VAL A 222 -16.62 -3.00 -16.16
N ILE A 223 -15.39 -2.52 -16.13
CA ILE A 223 -14.58 -2.18 -17.28
C ILE A 223 -13.37 -3.12 -17.33
N GLN A 224 -13.19 -3.75 -18.48
CA GLN A 224 -11.95 -4.44 -18.86
C GLN A 224 -11.27 -3.62 -19.95
N VAL A 225 -9.95 -3.51 -19.87
CA VAL A 225 -9.14 -2.87 -20.91
C VAL A 225 -8.26 -3.88 -21.62
N ASP A 226 -8.01 -3.63 -22.90
CA ASP A 226 -7.06 -4.42 -23.67
C ASP A 226 -5.66 -4.31 -23.05
N GLY A 227 -4.97 -5.44 -22.97
CA GLY A 227 -3.66 -5.49 -22.33
C GLY A 227 -3.66 -5.26 -20.81
N ALA A 228 -4.78 -5.42 -20.11
CA ALA A 228 -4.84 -5.30 -18.65
C ALA A 228 -3.76 -6.14 -17.91
N TRP A 229 -3.34 -7.28 -18.48
CA TRP A 229 -2.26 -8.12 -17.95
C TRP A 229 -0.90 -7.42 -17.81
N SER A 230 -0.61 -6.43 -18.66
CA SER A 230 0.65 -5.65 -18.63
C SER A 230 0.45 -4.22 -18.14
N ALA A 231 -0.76 -3.83 -17.72
CA ALA A 231 -1.08 -2.46 -17.33
C ALA A 231 -0.16 -1.91 -16.23
N ILE A 232 0.21 -2.74 -15.24
CA ILE A 232 1.11 -2.33 -14.15
C ILE A 232 2.52 -2.03 -14.69
N ALA A 233 3.08 -2.90 -15.53
CA ALA A 233 4.41 -2.69 -16.10
C ALA A 233 4.42 -1.49 -17.06
N ARG A 234 3.39 -1.34 -17.90
CA ARG A 234 3.22 -0.17 -18.78
C ARG A 234 3.12 1.11 -17.95
N GLY A 235 2.28 1.12 -16.92
CA GLY A 235 2.07 2.24 -16.03
C GLY A 235 3.33 2.66 -15.29
N ALA A 236 4.08 1.70 -14.75
CA ALA A 236 5.36 1.99 -14.10
C ALA A 236 6.37 2.63 -15.07
N CYS A 237 6.44 2.15 -16.31
CA CYS A 237 7.26 2.73 -17.36
C CYS A 237 6.81 4.15 -17.73
N MET A 238 5.50 4.35 -17.93
CA MET A 238 4.92 5.66 -18.23
C MET A 238 5.19 6.67 -17.12
N TRP A 239 4.98 6.26 -15.87
CA TRP A 239 5.29 7.08 -14.71
C TRP A 239 6.77 7.47 -14.68
N GLY A 240 7.66 6.49 -14.86
CA GLY A 240 9.11 6.74 -14.90
C GLY A 240 9.52 7.73 -15.98
N LEU A 241 8.92 7.63 -17.17
CA LEU A 241 9.13 8.58 -18.27
C LEU A 241 8.65 10.00 -17.90
N GLU A 242 7.49 10.12 -17.25
CA GLU A 242 6.95 11.41 -16.80
C GLU A 242 7.81 12.08 -15.71
N GLN A 243 8.59 11.29 -14.95
CA GLN A 243 9.54 11.82 -13.97
C GLN A 243 10.86 12.33 -14.58
N CYS A 244 11.22 11.89 -15.79
CA CYS A 244 12.44 12.36 -16.45
C CYS A 244 12.31 13.83 -16.88
N GLU A 245 13.36 14.64 -16.71
CA GLU A 245 13.36 16.08 -17.06
C GLU A 245 13.00 16.37 -18.53
N ASN A 246 13.16 15.39 -19.43
CA ASN A 246 12.83 15.46 -20.85
C ASN A 246 11.53 14.71 -21.25
N GLY A 247 10.78 14.15 -20.29
CA GLY A 247 9.60 13.33 -20.54
C GLY A 247 8.32 14.10 -20.91
N ILE A 248 8.34 15.43 -20.76
CA ILE A 248 7.20 16.29 -21.11
C ILE A 248 7.34 16.70 -22.58
N PRO A 249 6.37 16.37 -23.46
CA PRO A 249 6.37 16.79 -24.85
C PRO A 249 6.54 18.31 -24.98
N PRO A 250 7.32 18.81 -25.95
CA PRO A 250 7.55 20.25 -26.14
C PRO A 250 6.25 21.06 -26.25
N SER A 251 5.19 20.48 -26.80
CA SER A 251 3.87 21.09 -26.97
C SER A 251 3.13 21.44 -25.67
N LEU A 252 3.61 20.95 -24.52
CA LEU A 252 3.01 21.18 -23.19
C LEU A 252 3.90 22.02 -22.27
N ARG A 253 5.05 22.49 -22.78
CA ARG A 253 6.00 23.33 -22.02
C ARG A 253 5.59 24.80 -21.96
N ASP A 254 4.76 25.26 -22.91
CA ASP A 254 4.43 26.68 -23.11
C ASP A 254 3.06 27.11 -22.56
N SER A 255 2.32 26.25 -21.85
CA SER A 255 1.12 26.71 -21.16
C SER A 255 1.49 27.27 -19.78
N ASP A 256 1.19 28.55 -19.54
CA ASP A 256 1.34 29.29 -18.26
C ASP A 256 0.55 28.69 -17.06
N LEU A 257 0.12 27.43 -17.14
CA LEU A 257 -0.78 26.75 -16.21
C LEU A 257 -0.09 25.70 -15.31
N PHE A 258 1.24 25.51 -15.40
CA PHE A 258 1.86 24.33 -14.79
C PHE A 258 3.17 24.59 -14.02
N ASP A 259 3.08 24.59 -12.69
CA ASP A 259 4.23 24.49 -11.77
C ASP A 259 4.73 23.03 -11.70
N LEU A 260 5.34 22.58 -12.80
CA LEU A 260 5.77 21.21 -13.11
C LEU A 260 6.81 20.59 -12.16
N LYS A 261 7.29 21.30 -11.14
CA LYS A 261 8.21 20.75 -10.14
C LYS A 261 7.50 20.15 -8.92
N ASN A 262 6.31 20.64 -8.57
CA ASN A 262 5.61 20.22 -7.36
C ASN A 262 4.45 19.24 -7.63
N ASP A 263 3.98 19.11 -8.87
CA ASP A 263 2.78 18.34 -9.25
C ASP A 263 3.10 17.13 -10.17
N ARG A 264 4.25 16.48 -9.96
CA ARG A 264 4.67 15.28 -10.72
C ARG A 264 4.06 13.97 -10.19
N GLY A 265 3.19 14.03 -9.19
CA GLY A 265 2.56 12.85 -8.60
C GLY A 265 1.29 12.46 -9.35
N THR A 266 1.17 11.20 -9.78
CA THR A 266 -0.08 10.63 -10.28
C THR A 266 -1.20 10.72 -9.24
N VAL A 267 -0.85 10.56 -7.96
CA VAL A 267 -1.79 10.68 -6.84
C VAL A 267 -1.63 12.07 -6.23
N ALA A 268 -2.72 12.83 -6.19
CA ALA A 268 -2.77 14.17 -5.61
C ALA A 268 -3.01 14.15 -4.10
N SER A 269 -3.86 13.24 -3.60
CA SER A 269 -4.05 13.01 -2.16
C SER A 269 -4.27 11.54 -1.83
N ARG A 270 -3.78 11.12 -0.65
CA ARG A 270 -3.86 9.75 -0.12
C ARG A 270 -4.69 9.70 1.14
N ILE A 271 -5.30 8.56 1.44
CA ILE A 271 -5.92 8.32 2.75
C ILE A 271 -4.95 7.53 3.61
N SER A 272 -4.54 8.10 4.75
CA SER A 272 -3.55 7.44 5.60
C SER A 272 -4.09 6.12 6.14
N LYS A 273 -3.42 5.01 5.82
CA LYS A 273 -3.77 3.70 6.36
C LYS A 273 -3.43 3.57 7.85
N TYR A 274 -2.47 4.34 8.32
CA TYR A 274 -1.96 4.24 9.69
C TYR A 274 -1.99 5.60 10.36
N SER A 275 -2.12 5.58 11.68
CA SER A 275 -1.75 6.74 12.47
C SER A 275 -0.23 6.74 12.62
N TYR A 276 0.42 7.89 12.48
CA TYR A 276 1.87 8.05 12.67
C TYR A 276 2.15 9.11 13.72
N GLY A 277 3.11 8.81 14.59
CA GLY A 277 3.37 9.65 15.74
C GLY A 277 4.70 9.37 16.42
N PHE A 278 4.92 10.09 17.52
CA PHE A 278 6.14 10.09 18.29
C PHE A 278 5.83 9.91 19.77
N LEU A 279 6.80 9.38 20.51
CA LEU A 279 6.76 9.44 21.97
C LEU A 279 7.20 10.82 22.42
N MET A 280 6.37 11.45 23.23
CA MET A 280 6.60 12.76 23.80
C MET A 280 6.46 12.71 25.31
N GLN A 281 7.12 13.65 25.97
CA GLN A 281 6.94 13.91 27.39
C GLN A 281 5.89 15.01 27.55
N HIS A 282 4.89 14.77 28.40
CA HIS A 282 3.83 15.73 28.71
C HIS A 282 3.92 16.12 30.18
N PRO A 283 3.70 17.39 30.55
CA PRO A 283 3.59 17.76 31.96
C PRO A 283 2.62 16.85 32.68
N PHE A 284 3.00 16.35 33.87
CA PHE A 284 2.18 15.40 34.59
C PHE A 284 0.81 15.99 34.96
N ASP A 285 -0.23 15.19 34.78
CA ASP A 285 -1.61 15.50 35.14
C ASP A 285 -2.22 14.22 35.73
N ALA A 286 -2.54 14.28 37.01
CA ALA A 286 -3.00 13.14 37.79
C ALA A 286 -4.36 12.59 37.33
N ASN A 287 -5.12 13.34 36.53
CA ASN A 287 -6.42 12.89 36.03
C ASN A 287 -6.30 11.95 34.80
N ILE A 288 -5.17 11.99 34.10
CA ILE A 288 -5.00 11.30 32.81
C ILE A 288 -3.74 10.42 32.76
N HIS A 289 -2.71 10.74 33.56
CA HIS A 289 -1.42 10.06 33.47
C HIS A 289 -1.22 9.05 34.60
N HIS A 290 -0.58 7.93 34.26
CA HIS A 290 -0.25 6.88 35.21
C HIS A 290 1.01 7.23 36.01
N MET A 291 0.97 6.92 37.31
CA MET A 291 2.09 7.18 38.24
C MET A 291 3.35 6.38 37.91
N ASP A 292 3.21 5.25 37.21
CA ASP A 292 4.32 4.35 36.87
C ASP A 292 5.17 4.84 35.68
N GLU A 293 4.76 5.93 35.00
CA GLU A 293 5.41 6.48 33.80
C GLU A 293 5.98 7.88 34.03
N LEU A 294 6.22 8.27 35.29
CA LEU A 294 6.69 9.60 35.64
C LEU A 294 8.21 9.71 35.64
N VAL A 295 8.71 10.78 35.01
CA VAL A 295 10.11 11.18 35.08
C VAL A 295 10.18 12.66 35.45
N THR A 296 11.00 12.96 36.46
CA THR A 296 11.32 14.35 36.79
C THR A 296 12.53 14.78 35.98
N ASP A 297 12.35 15.80 35.16
CA ASP A 297 13.44 16.35 34.37
C ASP A 297 14.50 16.98 35.29
N LYS A 298 15.74 16.54 35.13
CA LYS A 298 16.85 16.95 36.00
C LYS A 298 17.23 18.42 35.85
N TYR A 299 16.89 19.05 34.73
CA TYR A 299 17.27 20.44 34.44
C TYR A 299 16.22 21.45 34.92
N SER A 300 14.95 21.20 34.60
CA SER A 300 13.82 22.06 34.95
C SER A 300 13.19 21.75 36.31
N GLY A 301 13.37 20.53 36.82
CA GLY A 301 12.71 20.03 38.04
C GLY A 301 11.23 19.70 37.85
N ILE A 302 10.71 19.78 36.61
CA ILE A 302 9.31 19.51 36.29
C ILE A 302 9.12 17.99 36.13
N THR A 303 8.03 17.47 36.70
CA THR A 303 7.62 16.07 36.52
C THR A 303 6.78 15.93 35.25
N TYR A 304 7.22 15.06 34.36
CA TYR A 304 6.56 14.72 33.10
C TYR A 304 6.06 13.27 33.13
N ALA A 305 4.94 13.02 32.46
CA ALA A 305 4.54 11.70 32.02
C ALA A 305 5.33 11.34 30.74
N THR A 306 6.03 10.22 30.79
CA THR A 306 6.77 9.66 29.65
C THR A 306 5.91 8.64 28.89
N ASN A 307 6.39 8.16 27.75
CA ASN A 307 5.72 7.15 26.94
C ASN A 307 4.32 7.55 26.40
N GLN A 308 4.07 8.85 26.27
CA GLN A 308 2.80 9.37 25.75
C GLN A 308 2.91 9.57 24.23
N MET A 309 1.94 9.03 23.49
CA MET A 309 1.87 9.11 22.04
C MET A 309 1.32 10.46 21.58
N THR A 310 2.05 11.11 20.68
CA THR A 310 1.56 12.28 19.93
C THR A 310 1.43 11.91 18.46
N TRP A 311 0.18 11.81 17.98
CA TRP A 311 -0.14 11.43 16.61
C TRP A 311 -0.26 12.67 15.72
N ILE A 312 0.66 12.83 14.77
CA ILE A 312 0.67 13.95 13.80
C ILE A 312 -0.07 13.66 12.51
N LEU A 313 -0.37 12.38 12.28
CA LEU A 313 -1.23 11.91 11.20
C LEU A 313 -2.10 10.79 11.76
N LYS A 314 -3.41 10.85 11.52
CA LYS A 314 -4.33 9.79 11.96
C LYS A 314 -4.73 8.90 10.79
N ARG A 315 -5.01 7.64 11.09
CA ARG A 315 -5.64 6.70 10.15
C ARG A 315 -6.95 7.31 9.64
N GLY A 316 -7.19 7.20 8.33
CA GLY A 316 -8.34 7.77 7.64
C GLY A 316 -8.20 9.24 7.25
N GLU A 317 -7.15 9.95 7.71
CA GLU A 317 -6.93 11.34 7.30
C GLU A 317 -6.43 11.42 5.85
N SER A 318 -6.96 12.39 5.10
CA SER A 318 -6.50 12.70 3.75
C SER A 318 -5.24 13.57 3.79
N VAL A 319 -4.23 13.18 3.02
CA VAL A 319 -2.94 13.89 2.93
C VAL A 319 -2.60 14.16 1.48
N ASP A 320 -2.48 15.45 1.14
CA ASP A 320 -1.98 15.86 -0.17
C ASP A 320 -0.51 15.46 -0.35
N THR A 321 -0.17 15.06 -1.56
CA THR A 321 1.20 14.72 -1.94
C THR A 321 2.13 15.90 -1.70
N GLY A 322 3.24 15.65 -1.00
CA GLY A 322 4.22 16.67 -0.64
C GLY A 322 3.90 17.45 0.65
N ARG A 323 2.74 17.22 1.29
CA ARG A 323 2.44 17.78 2.61
C ARG A 323 3.51 17.32 3.61
N ARG A 324 4.03 18.29 4.38
CA ARG A 324 5.01 18.04 5.43
C ARG A 324 4.32 18.21 6.77
N LEU A 325 4.33 17.15 7.57
CA LEU A 325 3.70 17.13 8.88
C LEU A 325 4.78 17.37 9.94
N LEU A 326 4.64 18.44 10.70
CA LEU A 326 5.64 18.91 11.65
C LEU A 326 5.35 18.39 13.06
N GLN A 327 6.38 17.84 13.70
CA GLN A 327 6.49 17.68 15.15
C GLN A 327 7.75 18.37 15.64
N THR A 328 7.65 19.19 16.67
CA THR A 328 8.83 19.76 17.34
C THR A 328 9.26 18.85 18.49
N VAL A 329 10.55 18.56 18.59
CA VAL A 329 11.18 17.77 19.65
C VAL A 329 12.17 18.65 20.40
N PHE A 330 12.11 18.61 21.73
CA PHE A 330 12.87 19.47 22.63
C PHE A 330 13.96 18.66 23.32
N HIS A 331 15.19 19.18 23.34
CA HIS A 331 16.30 18.61 24.10
C HIS A 331 17.03 19.69 24.88
N THR A 332 17.28 19.44 26.17
CA THR A 332 18.14 20.31 26.99
C THR A 332 19.54 19.72 27.09
N VAL A 333 20.55 20.54 26.81
CA VAL A 333 21.96 20.15 26.77
C VAL A 333 22.83 21.03 27.65
N GLU A 334 23.91 20.47 28.21
CA GLU A 334 24.85 21.18 29.05
C GLU A 334 25.85 22.04 28.24
N LYS A 335 26.41 23.08 28.87
CA LYS A 335 27.30 24.10 28.26
C LYS A 335 28.46 23.55 27.42
N TYR A 336 29.07 22.46 27.86
CA TYR A 336 30.21 21.83 27.20
C TYR A 336 29.80 20.47 26.66
N CYS A 337 29.32 20.44 25.43
CA CYS A 337 29.10 19.18 24.75
C CYS A 337 29.80 19.14 23.40
N PRO A 338 30.74 18.19 23.19
CA PRO A 338 31.18 17.87 21.85
C PRO A 338 29.97 17.37 21.03
N ARG A 339 30.17 17.23 19.72
CA ARG A 339 29.18 16.74 18.73
C ARG A 339 28.12 15.83 19.36
N GLN A 340 26.87 16.32 19.43
CA GLN A 340 25.77 15.61 20.06
C GLN A 340 24.94 14.84 19.05
N SER A 341 24.68 13.57 19.32
CA SER A 341 23.80 12.74 18.54
C SER A 341 22.49 12.52 19.28
N PHE A 342 21.39 12.69 18.58
CA PHE A 342 20.04 12.45 19.04
C PHE A 342 19.38 11.41 18.18
N SER A 343 18.31 10.83 18.72
CA SER A 343 17.52 9.84 18.03
C SER A 343 16.07 9.95 18.45
N THR A 344 15.16 9.79 17.49
CA THR A 344 13.72 9.87 17.73
C THR A 344 13.04 8.69 17.05
N ALA A 345 12.37 7.86 17.86
CA ALA A 345 11.59 6.73 17.37
C ALA A 345 10.25 7.20 16.81
N VAL A 346 9.92 6.69 15.62
CA VAL A 346 8.63 6.90 14.96
C VAL A 346 7.76 5.68 15.22
N TYR A 347 6.51 5.88 15.58
CA TYR A 347 5.54 4.81 15.82
C TYR A 347 4.38 4.90 14.85
N TYR A 348 3.71 3.76 14.65
CA TYR A 348 2.47 3.69 13.91
C TYR A 348 1.42 2.84 14.63
N SER A 349 0.15 3.04 14.26
CA SER A 349 -0.97 2.23 14.73
C SER A 349 -1.98 1.97 13.61
N GLU A 350 -2.53 0.75 13.59
CA GLU A 350 -3.59 0.33 12.66
C GLU A 350 -5.00 0.57 13.21
N LYS A 351 -5.13 0.96 14.49
CA LYS A 351 -6.41 1.21 15.15
C LYS A 351 -7.04 2.52 14.66
N ASP A 352 -8.36 2.55 14.50
CA ASP A 352 -9.10 3.77 14.13
C ASP A 352 -8.99 4.84 15.21
N ASN A 353 -8.97 4.42 16.49
CA ASN A 353 -8.60 5.25 17.63
C ASN A 353 -7.21 4.82 18.10
N PRO A 354 -6.14 5.51 17.67
CA PRO A 354 -4.78 5.11 18.02
C PRO A 354 -4.53 5.32 19.53
N PRO A 355 -3.71 4.46 20.16
CA PRO A 355 -3.50 4.48 21.60
C PRO A 355 -2.82 5.76 22.07
N GLN A 356 -3.11 6.19 23.29
CA GLN A 356 -2.44 7.35 23.89
C GLN A 356 -1.10 6.99 24.54
N ARG A 357 -0.87 5.72 24.88
CA ARG A 357 0.36 5.27 25.56
C ARG A 357 1.08 4.19 24.76
N LEU A 358 2.40 4.12 24.96
CA LEU A 358 3.23 3.06 24.38
C LEU A 358 2.83 1.66 24.88
N ALA A 359 2.38 1.55 26.13
CA ALA A 359 1.98 0.26 26.71
C ALA A 359 0.75 -0.35 26.01
N ASP A 360 -0.06 0.46 25.32
CA ASP A 360 -1.31 0.03 24.69
C ASP A 360 -1.13 -0.51 23.26
N GLY A 361 0.12 -0.76 22.87
CA GLY A 361 0.52 -1.50 21.68
C GLY A 361 0.66 -0.74 20.34
N PRO A 362 1.08 0.54 20.27
CA PRO A 362 1.61 1.07 19.02
C PRO A 362 2.93 0.37 18.65
N HIS A 363 3.22 0.27 17.35
CA HIS A 363 4.40 -0.41 16.84
C HIS A 363 5.48 0.60 16.44
N GLN A 364 6.72 0.36 16.83
CA GLN A 364 7.84 1.17 16.38
C GLN A 364 8.09 0.91 14.89
N LEU A 365 8.08 1.97 14.08
CA LEU A 365 8.29 1.90 12.63
C LEU A 365 9.78 1.94 12.29
N CYS A 366 10.47 2.96 12.79
CA CYS A 366 11.88 3.23 12.54
C CYS A 366 12.42 4.23 13.56
N GLU A 367 13.72 4.51 13.47
CA GLU A 367 14.40 5.49 14.30
C GLU A 367 15.11 6.52 13.40
N VAL A 368 14.92 7.81 13.72
CA VAL A 368 15.54 8.92 13.00
C VAL A 368 16.66 9.49 13.85
N SER A 369 17.90 9.17 13.49
CA SER A 369 19.08 9.69 14.17
C SER A 369 19.64 10.93 13.46
N TYR A 370 20.04 11.93 14.24
CA TYR A 370 20.59 13.18 13.76
C TYR A 370 21.68 13.69 14.69
N THR A 371 22.59 14.50 14.17
CA THR A 371 23.74 14.98 14.92
C THR A 371 23.93 16.48 14.73
N ILE A 372 24.19 17.20 15.80
CA ILE A 372 24.46 18.64 15.79
C ILE A 372 25.91 18.93 16.19
N SER A 373 26.53 19.90 15.52
CA SER A 373 27.87 20.35 15.88
C SER A 373 27.83 21.34 17.04
N ASP A 374 28.93 21.44 17.79
CA ASP A 374 29.07 22.39 18.91
C ASP A 374 28.85 23.85 18.47
N SER A 375 29.29 24.23 17.26
CA SER A 375 29.06 25.57 16.72
C SER A 375 27.59 25.89 16.51
N GLN A 376 26.77 24.91 16.12
CA GLN A 376 25.32 25.07 15.96
C GLN A 376 24.59 25.10 17.32
N VAL A 377 25.02 24.29 18.30
CA VAL A 377 24.47 24.32 19.67
C VAL A 377 24.68 25.68 20.32
N ARG A 378 25.82 26.34 20.06
CA ARG A 378 26.13 27.68 20.58
C ARG A 378 25.21 28.79 20.05
N LEU A 379 24.42 28.53 19.01
CA LEU A 379 23.43 29.48 18.50
C LEU A 379 22.20 29.61 19.42
N SER A 380 21.87 28.56 20.20
CA SER A 380 20.81 28.64 21.21
C SER A 380 21.27 29.42 22.44
N PRO A 381 20.41 30.19 23.13
CA PRO A 381 20.77 30.92 24.35
C PRO A 381 21.29 29.99 25.47
N LEU A 382 22.25 30.50 26.25
CA LEU A 382 22.76 29.84 27.46
C LEU A 382 22.07 30.41 28.69
N TYR A 383 21.59 29.57 29.58
CA TYR A 383 20.97 30.01 30.83
C TYR A 383 21.32 29.09 32.02
N PRO A 384 21.31 29.60 33.26
CA PRO A 384 21.61 28.78 34.43
C PRO A 384 20.50 27.75 34.68
N CYS A 385 20.87 26.49 34.88
CA CYS A 385 19.95 25.41 35.22
C CYS A 385 19.23 25.71 36.56
N LYS A 386 17.90 25.53 36.59
CA LYS A 386 17.08 25.77 37.79
C LYS A 386 17.46 24.87 38.96
N MET A 387 17.94 23.66 38.65
CA MET A 387 18.35 22.65 39.62
C MET A 387 19.85 22.72 40.00
N GLY A 388 20.58 23.74 39.53
CA GLY A 388 21.98 23.95 39.92
C GLY A 388 23.02 23.07 39.21
N LEU A 389 22.65 22.38 38.12
CA LEU A 389 23.54 21.51 37.33
C LEU A 389 24.42 22.26 36.30
N GLY A 390 24.73 23.54 36.56
CA GLY A 390 25.51 24.39 35.65
C GLY A 390 24.65 25.11 34.60
N ASP A 391 25.28 25.65 33.56
CA ASP A 391 24.57 26.34 32.48
C ASP A 391 24.10 25.34 31.41
N VAL A 392 22.88 25.52 30.91
CA VAL A 392 22.24 24.66 29.91
C VAL A 392 21.70 25.48 28.72
N ARG A 393 21.38 24.77 27.64
CA ARG A 393 20.74 25.31 26.43
C ARG A 393 19.59 24.40 26.03
N ASP A 394 18.53 24.99 25.49
CA ASP A 394 17.44 24.24 24.87
C ASP A 394 17.61 24.23 23.36
N LEU A 395 17.38 23.06 22.79
CA LEU A 395 17.47 22.78 21.37
C LEU A 395 16.11 22.29 20.87
N ASP A 396 15.54 23.05 19.94
CA ASP A 396 14.27 22.73 19.31
C ASP A 396 14.54 22.19 17.91
N PHE A 397 14.17 20.93 17.70
CA PHE A 397 14.30 20.27 16.40
C PHE A 397 12.93 20.12 15.76
N ASP A 398 12.82 20.59 14.51
CA ASP A 398 11.64 20.40 13.68
C ASP A 398 11.77 19.08 12.93
N LEU A 399 10.93 18.13 13.29
CA LEU A 399 10.84 16.82 12.66
C LEU A 399 9.67 16.79 11.68
N TYR A 400 9.99 16.69 10.40
CA TYR A 400 9.01 16.60 9.33
C TYR A 400 8.80 15.15 8.90
N LEU A 401 7.56 14.67 8.97
CA LEU A 401 7.11 13.45 8.32
C LEU A 401 6.49 13.82 6.97
N ILE A 402 6.99 13.20 5.91
CA ILE A 402 6.57 13.48 4.54
C ILE A 402 6.07 12.16 3.93
N PRO A 403 4.75 11.98 3.76
CA PRO A 403 4.20 10.82 3.08
C PRO A 403 4.55 10.86 1.59
N GLY A 404 5.39 9.92 1.13
CA GLY A 404 5.69 9.71 -0.28
C GLY A 404 4.81 8.63 -0.91
N ASN A 405 5.04 8.32 -2.20
CA ASN A 405 4.21 7.38 -2.95
C ASN A 405 4.19 5.97 -2.35
N ALA A 406 5.35 5.48 -1.90
CA ALA A 406 5.47 4.15 -1.32
C ALA A 406 6.24 4.15 0.01
N MET A 407 6.91 5.26 0.37
CA MET A 407 7.77 5.35 1.55
C MET A 407 7.45 6.62 2.34
N LEU A 408 7.76 6.59 3.64
CA LEU A 408 7.80 7.78 4.47
C LEU A 408 9.21 8.35 4.47
N GLU A 409 9.30 9.67 4.26
CA GLU A 409 10.53 10.42 4.41
C GLU A 409 10.48 11.25 5.68
N PHE A 410 11.63 11.32 6.36
CA PHE A 410 11.82 12.09 7.56
C PHE A 410 12.91 13.12 7.33
N GLN A 411 12.64 14.36 7.71
CA GLN A 411 13.61 15.45 7.67
C GLN A 411 13.67 16.11 9.04
N VAL A 412 14.88 16.23 9.59
CA VAL A 412 15.10 16.93 10.86
C VAL A 412 15.76 18.26 10.55
N LYS A 413 15.20 19.36 11.06
CA LYS A 413 15.79 20.69 10.96
C LYS A 413 16.07 21.27 12.34
N TYR A 414 17.11 22.08 12.41
CA TYR A 414 17.43 22.92 13.55
C TYR A 414 17.70 24.33 13.04
N GLN A 415 16.96 25.32 13.53
CA GLN A 415 17.06 26.72 13.07
C GLN A 415 17.03 26.85 11.53
N ASN A 416 16.08 26.16 10.88
CA ASN A 416 15.92 26.06 9.42
C ASN A 416 17.04 25.34 8.63
N VAL A 417 18.10 24.86 9.30
CA VAL A 417 19.16 24.06 8.68
C VAL A 417 18.79 22.58 8.75
N THR A 418 18.92 21.86 7.62
CA THR A 418 18.65 20.40 7.60
C THR A 418 19.80 19.66 8.29
N MET A 419 19.47 18.93 9.36
CA MET A 419 20.41 18.20 10.19
C MET A 419 20.52 16.74 9.78
N ALA A 420 19.39 16.13 9.42
CA ALA A 420 19.34 14.80 8.87
C ALA A 420 18.15 14.68 7.92
N GLN A 421 18.30 13.79 6.95
CA GLN A 421 17.22 13.36 6.08
C GLN A 421 17.38 11.86 5.90
N THR A 422 16.34 11.11 6.22
CA THR A 422 16.34 9.67 6.07
C THR A 422 14.99 9.18 5.57
N LYS A 423 15.02 8.06 4.85
CA LYS A 423 13.83 7.26 4.59
C LYS A 423 13.64 6.30 5.75
N ALA A 424 12.40 5.90 6.01
CA ALA A 424 12.13 4.85 7.00
C ALA A 424 12.95 3.59 6.66
N LYS A 425 13.80 3.14 7.59
CA LYS A 425 14.37 1.79 7.58
C LYS A 425 13.56 0.96 8.57
N TYR A 426 12.83 -0.02 8.05
CA TYR A 426 11.90 -0.80 8.86
C TYR A 426 12.65 -1.87 9.67
N VAL A 427 12.24 -2.05 10.93
CA VAL A 427 12.86 -3.00 11.86
C VAL A 427 12.56 -4.44 11.40
N GLU A 428 13.55 -5.35 11.48
CA GLU A 428 13.50 -6.71 10.90
C GLU A 428 12.54 -7.68 11.61
N ASP A 429 12.15 -7.38 12.84
CA ASP A 429 11.34 -8.27 13.69
C ASP A 429 9.84 -8.10 13.42
N PHE A 430 9.36 -8.76 12.37
CA PHE A 430 7.94 -9.05 12.15
C PHE A 430 7.75 -10.54 11.90
#